data_AF-A0AAU5WG15-F1
#
_entry.id   AF-A0AAU5WG15-F1
#
_cell.length_a   1.000
_cell.length_b   1.000
_cell.length_c   1.000
_cell.angle_alpha   90.00
_cell.angle_beta   90.00
_cell.angle_gamma   90.00
#
_symmetry.space_group_name_H-M   'P 1'
#
loop_
_entity.id
_entity.type
_entity.pdbx_description
1 polymer ?
#
loop_
_entity_poly.entity_id
_entity_poly.type
_entity_poly.pdbx_seq_one_letter_code
_entity_poly.pdbx_strand_id
1 'polypeptide(L)' 'MTARIADQAPPDTARRHLLVLAHRQVAHLWMSTEDEVALASVITDRFERDRAFRGLCDAVRRADHDAAETALDLLTGVTR' A
#
# COMPACT_ATOMS: atom_id res chain seq x y z
N MET A 1 -1.48 -28.96 18.71
CA MET A 1 -2.45 -27.91 19.07
C MET A 1 -2.13 -26.69 18.22
N THR A 2 -2.85 -26.52 17.12
CA THR A 2 -2.58 -25.58 16.02
C THR A 2 -2.94 -24.16 16.44
N ALA A 3 -1.94 -23.30 16.61
CA ALA A 3 -2.16 -21.88 16.85
C ALA A 3 -2.77 -21.24 15.60
N ARG A 4 -3.94 -20.63 15.76
CA ARG A 4 -4.64 -19.86 14.73
C ARG A 4 -3.82 -18.61 14.40
N ILE A 5 -3.16 -18.60 13.25
CA ILE A 5 -2.60 -17.37 12.65
C ILE A 5 -3.75 -16.73 11.87
N ALA A 6 -4.55 -15.94 12.56
CA ALA A 6 -5.47 -15.01 11.94
C ALA A 6 -5.64 -13.87 12.93
N ASP A 7 -4.81 -12.85 12.80
CA ASP A 7 -5.26 -11.51 13.15
C ASP A 7 -4.58 -10.54 12.20
N GLN A 8 -5.34 -10.20 11.15
CA GLN A 8 -4.96 -9.21 10.17
C GLN A 8 -4.75 -7.89 10.91
N ALA A 9 -3.63 -7.21 10.66
CA ALA A 9 -3.47 -5.83 11.11
C ALA A 9 -4.76 -5.06 10.77
N PRO A 10 -5.32 -4.23 11.69
CA PRO A 10 -6.57 -3.53 11.42
C PRO A 10 -6.47 -2.87 10.04
N PRO A 11 -7.51 -2.93 9.19
CA PRO A 11 -7.45 -2.46 7.81
C PRO A 11 -6.96 -1.00 7.70
N ASP A 12 -7.20 -0.22 8.75
CA ASP A 12 -6.77 1.17 8.90
C ASP A 12 -5.24 1.33 9.15
N THR A 13 -4.57 0.32 9.72
CA THR A 13 -3.11 0.30 9.94
C THR A 13 -2.36 0.05 8.65
N ALA A 14 -2.77 -0.95 7.86
CA ALA A 14 -2.14 -1.25 6.57
C ALA A 14 -2.29 -0.09 5.58
N ARG A 15 -3.50 0.49 5.51
CA ARG A 15 -3.80 1.66 4.69
C ARG A 15 -2.89 2.86 5.03
N ARG A 16 -2.84 3.25 6.31
CA ARG A 16 -1.97 4.34 6.77
C ARG A 16 -0.50 4.07 6.49
N HIS A 17 -0.06 2.83 6.70
CA HIS A 17 1.32 2.44 6.46
C HIS A 17 1.70 2.59 4.98
N LEU A 18 0.88 2.08 4.06
CA LEU A 18 1.07 2.24 2.61
C LEU A 18 1.13 3.72 2.18
N LEU A 19 0.27 4.57 2.76
CA LEU A 19 0.30 6.01 2.48
C LEU A 19 1.62 6.66 2.96
N VAL A 20 2.10 6.30 4.16
CA VAL A 20 3.39 6.77 4.68
C VAL A 20 4.54 6.32 3.77
N LEU A 21 4.52 5.07 3.31
CA LEU A 21 5.53 4.54 2.38
C LEU A 21 5.53 5.30 1.06
N ALA A 22 4.36 5.62 0.51
CA ALA A 22 4.25 6.40 -0.71
C ALA A 22 4.84 7.81 -0.53
N HIS A 23 4.53 8.50 0.56
CA HIS A 23 5.13 9.80 0.87
C HIS A 23 6.66 9.72 0.99
N ARG A 24 7.18 8.69 1.68
CA ARG A 24 8.62 8.48 1.81
C ARG A 24 9.28 8.18 0.46
N GLN A 25 8.67 7.34 -0.39
CA GLN A 25 9.19 7.03 -1.72
C GLN A 25 9.25 8.28 -2.61
N VAL A 26 8.22 9.13 -2.54
CA VAL A 26 8.16 10.39 -3.29
C VAL A 26 9.25 11.36 -2.81
N ALA A 27 9.49 11.44 -1.50
CA ALA A 27 10.53 12.29 -0.91
C ALA A 27 11.97 11.74 -1.10
N HIS A 28 12.13 10.42 -1.14
CA HIS A 28 13.43 9.74 -1.14
C HIS A 28 13.48 8.64 -2.22
N LEU A 29 13.90 9.02 -3.42
CA LEU A 29 13.94 8.14 -4.60
C LEU A 29 14.87 6.92 -4.47
N TRP A 30 15.76 6.91 -3.47
CA TRP A 30 16.75 5.85 -3.25
C TRP A 30 16.29 4.79 -2.24
N MET A 31 15.15 5.00 -1.57
CA MET A 31 14.64 4.07 -0.58
C MET A 31 13.92 2.91 -1.28
N SER A 32 14.22 1.68 -0.89
CA SER A 32 13.41 0.52 -1.26
C SER A 32 12.26 0.40 -0.28
N THR A 33 11.03 0.36 -0.80
CA THR A 33 9.80 0.11 -0.04
C THR A 33 9.17 -1.23 -0.40
N GLU A 34 9.81 -2.02 -1.27
CA GLU A 34 9.20 -3.19 -1.92
C GLU A 34 8.71 -4.24 -0.91
N ASP A 35 9.55 -4.61 0.06
CA ASP A 35 9.19 -5.62 1.08
C ASP A 35 8.11 -5.13 2.04
N GLU A 36 8.14 -3.84 2.41
CA GLU A 36 7.13 -3.24 3.30
C GLU A 36 5.77 -3.15 2.59
N VAL A 37 5.77 -2.79 1.29
CA VAL A 37 4.57 -2.79 0.45
C VAL A 37 4.05 -4.21 0.25
N ALA A 38 4.93 -5.20 0.09
CA ALA A 38 4.54 -6.62 0.00
C ALA A 38 3.87 -7.12 1.27
N LEU A 39 4.34 -6.69 2.45
CA LEU A 39 3.76 -7.05 3.73
C LEU A 39 2.38 -6.41 3.96
N ALA A 40 2.20 -5.16 3.52
CA ALA A 40 1.00 -4.37 3.80
C ALA A 40 -0.09 -4.46 2.72
N SER A 41 0.24 -4.99 1.54
CA SER A 41 -0.69 -5.16 0.42
C SER A 41 -1.38 -6.52 0.45
N VAL A 42 -2.64 -6.58 0.01
CA VAL A 42 -3.33 -7.84 -0.25
C VAL A 42 -2.98 -8.43 -1.62
N ILE A 43 -2.34 -7.65 -2.50
CA ILE A 43 -1.95 -8.07 -3.85
C ILE A 43 -0.69 -8.94 -3.76
N THR A 44 -0.85 -10.23 -4.08
CA THR A 44 0.24 -11.22 -4.05
C THR A 44 1.14 -11.14 -5.28
N ASP A 45 0.59 -10.78 -6.45
CA ASP A 45 1.39 -10.59 -7.66
C ASP A 45 2.28 -9.35 -7.55
N ARG A 46 3.58 -9.55 -7.80
CA ARG A 46 4.59 -8.49 -7.66
C ARG A 46 4.35 -7.34 -8.63
N PHE A 47 4.05 -7.64 -9.89
CA PHE A 47 3.94 -6.62 -10.93
C PHE A 47 2.67 -5.78 -10.76
N GLU A 48 1.55 -6.42 -10.41
CA GLU A 48 0.31 -5.73 -10.10
C GLU A 48 0.44 -4.85 -8.86
N ARG A 49 1.09 -5.35 -7.81
CA ARG A 49 1.36 -4.58 -6.59
C ARG A 49 2.24 -3.37 -6.87
N ASP A 50 3.34 -3.55 -7.59
CA ASP A 50 4.24 -2.47 -7.96
C ASP A 50 3.53 -1.41 -8.82
N ARG A 51 2.68 -1.84 -9.75
CA ARG A 51 1.87 -0.94 -10.57
C ARG A 51 0.90 -0.13 -9.71
N ALA A 52 0.17 -0.78 -8.80
CA ALA A 52 -0.76 -0.11 -7.89
C ALA A 52 -0.04 0.88 -6.96
N PHE A 53 1.10 0.48 -6.39
CA PHE A 53 1.89 1.33 -5.50
C PHE A 53 2.54 2.51 -6.23
N ARG A 54 3.00 2.34 -7.47
CA ARG A 54 3.43 3.46 -8.33
C ARG A 54 2.27 4.43 -8.59
N GLY A 55 1.06 3.91 -8.84
CA GLY A 55 -0.14 4.73 -8.95
C GLY A 55 -0.41 5.57 -7.70
N LEU A 56 -0.26 4.97 -6.51
CA LEU A 56 -0.35 5.71 -5.24
C LEU A 56 0.72 6.80 -5.12
N CYS A 57 1.97 6.50 -5.47
CA CYS A 57 3.06 7.48 -5.43
C CYS A 57 2.82 8.66 -6.38
N ASP A 58 2.27 8.40 -7.56
CA ASP A 58 1.93 9.44 -8.54
C ASP A 58 0.76 10.31 -8.06
N ALA A 59 -0.25 9.72 -7.43
CA ALA A 59 -1.36 10.44 -6.81
C ALA A 59 -0.88 11.35 -5.68
N VAL A 60 -0.03 10.83 -4.79
CA VAL A 60 0.61 11.59 -3.70
C VAL A 60 1.42 12.77 -4.25
N ARG A 61 2.22 12.56 -5.31
CA ARG A 61 3.01 13.63 -5.94
C ARG A 61 2.14 14.76 -6.50
N ARG A 62 0.93 14.44 -6.97
CA ARG A 62 -0.04 15.39 -7.54
C ARG A 62 -1.00 15.99 -6.50
N ALA A 63 -0.91 15.57 -5.23
CA ALA A 63 -1.89 15.88 -4.19
C ALA A 63 -3.33 15.47 -4.56
N ASP A 64 -3.48 14.45 -5.40
CA ASP A 64 -4.77 13.92 -5.85
C ASP A 64 -5.30 12.92 -4.81
N HIS A 65 -6.21 13.39 -3.96
CA HIS A 65 -6.73 12.61 -2.84
C HIS A 65 -7.62 11.46 -3.29
N ASP A 66 -8.46 11.66 -4.31
CA ASP A 66 -9.38 10.63 -4.79
C ASP A 66 -8.63 9.48 -5.47
N ALA A 67 -7.60 9.81 -6.26
CA ALA A 67 -6.73 8.80 -6.85
C ALA A 67 -5.91 8.05 -5.79
N ALA A 68 -5.44 8.73 -4.74
CA ALA A 68 -4.72 8.10 -3.64
C ALA A 68 -5.62 7.13 -2.87
N GLU A 69 -6.86 7.53 -2.56
CA GLU A 69 -7.85 6.67 -1.91
C GLU A 69 -8.19 5.44 -2.76
N THR A 70 -8.35 5.61 -4.07
CA THR A 70 -8.60 4.50 -5.00
C THR A 70 -7.43 3.52 -5.03
N ALA A 71 -6.20 4.02 -5.09
CA ALA A 71 -5.01 3.18 -5.09
C ALA A 71 -4.83 2.43 -3.75
N LEU A 72 -5.14 3.08 -2.63
CA LEU A 72 -5.13 2.45 -1.31
C LEU A 72 -6.21 1.37 -1.20
N ASP A 73 -7.42 1.61 -1.70
CA ASP A 73 -8.51 0.63 -1.73
C ASP A 73 -8.09 -0.63 -2.50
N LEU A 74 -7.43 -0.47 -3.65
CA LEU A 74 -6.87 -1.58 -4.43
C LEU A 74 -5.79 -2.35 -3.64
N LEU A 75 -4.84 -1.63 -3.03
CA LEU A 75 -3.74 -2.26 -2.28
C LEU A 75 -4.21 -2.96 -1.00
N THR A 76 -5.28 -2.49 -0.36
CA THR A 76 -5.81 -3.10 0.87
C THR A 76 -7.01 -4.01 0.63
N GLY A 77 -7.48 -4.15 -0.62
CA GLY A 77 -8.64 -4.98 -0.98
C GLY A 77 -9.97 -4.47 -0.44
N VAL A 78 -10.06 -3.17 -0.12
CA VAL A 78 -11.30 -2.57 0.37
C VAL A 78 -12.16 -2.23 -0.83
N THR A 79 -13.30 -2.91 -0.98
CA THR A 79 -14.31 -2.59 -1.99
C THR A 79 -15.39 -1.76 -1.30
N ARG A 80 -15.57 -0.50 -1.71
CA ARG A 80 -16.71 0.33 -1.30
C ARG A 80 -17.96 -0.01 -2.10
#